data_AF-A0A2A9NZK2-F1
#
_entry.id   AF-A0A2A9NZK2-F1
#
_cell.length_a   1.000
_cell.length_b   1.000
_cell.length_c   1.000
_cell.angle_alpha   90.00
_cell.angle_beta   90.00
_cell.angle_gamma   90.00
#
_symmetry.space_group_name_H-M   'P 1'
#
loop_
_entity.id
_entity.type
_entity.pdbx_description
1 polymer ?
#
loop_
_entity_poly.entity_id
_entity_poly.type
_entity_poly.pdbx_seq_one_letter_code
_entity_poly.pdbx_strand_id
1 'polypeptide(L)'
;MPGLWARPPSSDQRPKVGLWTKPPSSDRMSEEPRSLEDAKMTQILLEQQRLKQASESSSALRPDSHSPSSSAAAAASSRNKETAQNPVAEAVLPTEMSCRQAFDLAWACNSLGGQFNSVYRYGSMRACSQHWDDFWFCMRTKSYTGEQKATMIRDYHRAKELSKYGPGKPSSEDVWTSRLTLLPLGSAFSQPVNEPAVGDDQSRIMEAQRRREVRRELGYETSS
;
A
#
# COMPACT_ATOMS: atom_id res chain seq x y z
N MET A 1 43.40 -16.09 39.51
CA MET A 1 43.89 -15.46 38.27
C MET A 1 42.71 -14.93 37.45
N PRO A 2 42.22 -13.69 37.68
CA PRO A 2 41.19 -13.07 36.84
C PRO A 2 41.84 -12.42 35.60
N GLY A 3 41.28 -12.69 34.41
CA GLY A 3 41.78 -12.16 33.14
C GLY A 3 41.46 -10.67 32.93
N LEU A 4 42.41 -9.96 32.31
CA LEU A 4 42.33 -8.52 32.03
C LEU A 4 41.26 -8.20 30.96
N TRP A 5 40.31 -7.33 31.30
CA TRP A 5 39.50 -6.57 30.34
C TRP A 5 39.75 -5.08 30.57
N ALA A 6 40.82 -4.55 29.98
CA ALA A 6 41.16 -3.13 30.07
C ALA A 6 40.22 -2.29 29.18
N ARG A 7 39.66 -1.21 29.74
CA ARG A 7 38.89 -0.21 28.97
C ARG A 7 39.87 0.63 28.15
N PRO A 8 39.62 0.88 26.84
CA PRO A 8 40.40 1.85 26.08
C PRO A 8 40.13 3.29 26.55
N PRO A 9 41.10 4.21 26.42
CA PRO A 9 40.94 5.61 26.83
C PRO A 9 40.03 6.40 25.88
N SER A 10 39.32 7.38 26.44
CA SER A 10 38.42 8.28 25.70
C SER A 10 39.21 9.32 24.91
N SER A 11 39.16 9.26 23.58
CA SER A 11 39.60 10.35 22.69
C SER A 11 38.39 11.06 22.07
N ASP A 12 38.05 12.23 22.60
CA ASP A 12 37.07 13.14 21.98
C ASP A 12 37.69 13.77 20.72
N GLN A 13 37.35 13.23 19.55
CA GLN A 13 37.60 13.86 18.26
C GLN A 13 36.29 13.98 17.47
N ARG A 14 35.55 15.06 17.75
CA ARG A 14 34.52 15.55 16.85
C ARG A 14 35.14 15.92 15.49
N PRO A 15 34.61 15.42 14.35
CA PRO A 15 35.03 15.89 13.04
C PRO A 15 34.65 17.37 12.89
N LYS A 16 35.58 18.19 12.42
CA LYS A 16 35.33 19.61 12.14
C LYS A 16 34.35 19.71 10.97
N VAL A 17 33.18 20.29 11.22
CA VAL A 17 32.25 20.70 10.15
C VAL A 17 32.97 21.68 9.21
N GLY A 18 33.10 21.29 7.94
CA GLY A 18 33.65 22.17 6.91
C GLY A 18 32.71 23.35 6.68
N LEU A 19 33.26 24.57 6.65
CA LEU A 19 32.50 25.76 6.27
C LEU A 19 32.04 25.60 4.82
N TRP A 20 30.72 25.58 4.61
CA TRP A 20 30.16 25.78 3.29
C TRP A 20 30.42 27.23 2.86
N THR A 21 31.29 27.40 1.86
CA THR A 21 31.44 28.65 1.13
C THR A 21 30.15 28.96 0.37
N LYS A 22 29.75 30.24 0.37
CA LYS A 22 28.60 30.69 -0.42
C LYS A 22 28.89 30.48 -1.92
N PRO A 23 27.92 30.00 -2.73
CA PRO A 23 28.05 30.07 -4.17
C PRO A 23 28.06 31.54 -4.64
N PRO A 24 28.75 31.87 -5.75
CA PRO A 24 28.79 33.22 -6.28
C PRO A 24 27.41 33.65 -6.80
N SER A 25 27.21 34.96 -6.81
CA SER A 25 26.03 35.63 -7.35
C SER A 25 25.77 35.18 -8.79
N SER A 26 24.60 34.62 -9.08
CA SER A 26 24.16 34.45 -10.47
C SER A 26 23.79 35.80 -11.03
N ASP A 27 24.41 36.18 -12.14
CA ASP A 27 24.04 37.38 -12.85
C ASP A 27 22.59 37.32 -13.34
N ARG A 28 21.96 38.48 -13.17
CA ARG A 28 20.80 39.04 -13.86
C ARG A 28 20.62 38.49 -15.29
N MET A 29 19.75 37.50 -15.46
CA MET A 29 19.20 37.12 -16.78
C MET A 29 17.87 37.84 -17.02
N SER A 30 17.71 38.36 -18.24
CA SER A 30 16.63 39.26 -18.66
C SER A 30 15.24 38.60 -18.66
N GLU A 31 14.22 39.41 -18.41
CA GLU A 31 12.83 39.10 -18.71
C GLU A 31 12.57 39.18 -20.23
N GLU A 32 12.09 38.09 -20.83
CA GLU A 32 11.45 38.05 -22.16
C GLU A 32 10.35 36.95 -22.13
N PRO A 33 9.22 37.07 -22.85
CA PRO A 33 7.91 36.82 -22.23
C PRO A 33 7.37 35.39 -22.40
N ARG A 34 6.96 34.77 -21.29
CA ARG A 34 6.27 33.46 -21.27
C ARG A 34 4.74 33.50 -21.33
N SER A 35 4.15 34.67 -21.57
CA SER A 35 2.70 34.88 -21.41
C SER A 35 1.79 34.01 -22.30
N LEU A 36 2.28 33.56 -23.47
CA LEU A 36 1.44 32.86 -24.45
C LEU A 36 1.22 31.37 -24.15
N GLU A 37 2.14 30.73 -23.40
CA GLU A 37 2.04 29.30 -23.05
C GLU A 37 1.24 29.12 -21.76
N ASP A 38 1.46 29.99 -20.78
CA ASP A 38 0.67 30.05 -19.54
C ASP A 38 -0.81 30.38 -19.81
N ALA A 39 -1.09 31.25 -20.80
CA ALA A 39 -2.44 31.54 -21.26
C ALA A 39 -3.14 30.31 -21.87
N LYS A 40 -2.41 29.46 -22.61
CA LYS A 40 -2.97 28.21 -23.17
C LYS A 40 -3.24 27.17 -22.08
N MET A 41 -2.31 27.01 -21.14
CA MET A 41 -2.48 26.08 -20.00
C MET A 41 -3.67 26.46 -19.12
N THR A 42 -3.87 27.76 -18.86
CA THR A 42 -5.04 28.23 -18.10
C THR A 42 -6.35 28.07 -18.86
N GLN A 43 -6.37 28.24 -20.19
CA GLN A 43 -7.55 27.96 -21.02
C GLN A 43 -7.97 26.48 -20.95
N ILE A 44 -7.01 25.57 -21.14
CA ILE A 44 -7.24 24.11 -21.14
C ILE A 44 -7.78 23.64 -19.76
N LEU A 45 -7.25 24.20 -18.67
CA LEU A 45 -7.71 23.87 -17.31
C LEU A 45 -9.15 24.33 -17.08
N LEU A 46 -9.51 25.53 -17.54
CA LEU A 46 -10.86 26.08 -17.42
C LEU A 46 -11.89 25.28 -18.23
N GLU A 47 -11.51 24.82 -19.42
CA GLU A 47 -12.38 24.02 -20.29
C GLU A 47 -12.70 22.64 -19.68
N GLN A 48 -11.71 21.95 -19.11
CA GLN A 48 -11.94 20.72 -18.34
C GLN A 48 -12.88 20.93 -17.14
N GLN A 49 -12.76 22.06 -16.45
CA GLN A 49 -13.62 22.37 -15.30
C GLN A 49 -15.08 22.62 -15.74
N ARG A 50 -15.28 23.25 -16.90
CA ARG A 50 -16.61 23.48 -17.49
C ARG A 50 -17.30 22.18 -17.92
N LEU A 51 -16.56 21.22 -18.48
CA LEU A 51 -17.11 19.91 -18.84
C LEU A 51 -17.60 19.12 -17.61
N LYS A 52 -16.89 19.21 -16.47
CA LYS A 52 -17.34 18.57 -15.22
C LYS A 52 -18.65 19.17 -14.71
N GLN A 53 -18.77 20.50 -14.66
CA GLN A 53 -19.99 21.18 -14.23
C GLN A 53 -21.19 20.90 -15.15
N ALA A 54 -20.96 20.73 -16.46
CA ALA A 54 -22.00 20.30 -17.39
C ALA A 54 -22.52 18.89 -17.10
N SER A 55 -21.66 17.96 -16.65
CA SER A 55 -22.09 16.59 -16.28
C SER A 55 -22.89 16.52 -14.97
N GLU A 56 -22.61 17.42 -14.00
CA GLU A 56 -23.33 17.47 -12.71
C GLU A 56 -24.72 18.12 -12.85
N SER A 57 -24.88 19.07 -13.78
CA SER A 57 -26.13 19.82 -13.98
C SER A 57 -27.28 19.01 -14.58
N SER A 58 -27.00 17.84 -15.16
CA SER A 58 -27.99 16.99 -15.86
C SER A 58 -28.85 16.11 -14.95
N SER A 59 -28.55 16.03 -13.65
CA SER A 59 -29.14 15.03 -12.73
C SER A 59 -30.30 15.54 -11.87
N ALA A 60 -30.80 16.76 -12.13
CA ALA A 60 -31.73 17.48 -11.25
C ALA A 60 -33.19 17.53 -11.76
N LEU A 61 -33.80 16.38 -12.07
CA LEU A 61 -35.26 16.27 -12.27
C LEU A 61 -35.82 15.01 -11.57
N ARG A 62 -36.72 15.24 -10.60
CA ARG A 62 -37.64 14.26 -9.96
C ARG A 62 -39.06 14.51 -10.51
N PRO A 63 -39.91 13.47 -10.68
CA PRO A 63 -40.76 12.96 -9.57
C PRO A 63 -40.97 11.40 -9.65
N ASP A 64 -41.69 10.67 -8.79
CA ASP A 64 -42.45 11.00 -7.56
C ASP A 64 -42.48 9.84 -6.51
N SER A 65 -43.51 9.84 -5.65
CA SER A 65 -43.93 8.94 -4.57
C SER A 65 -44.24 7.47 -4.92
N HIS A 66 -43.88 6.54 -4.03
CA HIS A 66 -44.69 5.34 -3.71
C HIS A 66 -44.38 4.81 -2.29
N SER A 67 -45.43 4.34 -1.59
CA SER A 67 -45.41 3.85 -0.20
C SER A 67 -44.77 2.46 -0.02
N PRO A 68 -44.30 2.10 1.20
CA PRO A 68 -43.64 0.82 1.44
C PRO A 68 -44.64 -0.33 1.58
N SER A 69 -44.43 -1.42 0.83
CA SER A 69 -45.07 -2.72 1.09
C SER A 69 -44.07 -3.68 1.73
N SER A 70 -44.47 -4.29 2.85
CA SER A 70 -43.60 -5.05 3.75
C SER A 70 -43.50 -6.53 3.38
N SER A 71 -42.43 -6.93 2.68
CA SER A 71 -42.15 -8.37 2.41
C SER A 71 -40.69 -8.70 2.03
N ALA A 72 -39.70 -8.10 2.72
CA ALA A 72 -38.27 -8.37 2.47
C ALA A 72 -37.48 -8.93 3.68
N ALA A 73 -38.11 -9.11 4.86
CA ALA A 73 -37.41 -9.46 6.10
C ALA A 73 -36.85 -10.90 6.15
N ALA A 74 -37.33 -11.82 5.32
CA ALA A 74 -36.95 -13.24 5.38
C ALA A 74 -35.58 -13.57 4.78
N ALA A 75 -35.04 -12.75 3.86
CA ALA A 75 -33.79 -13.04 3.15
C ALA A 75 -32.52 -12.53 3.85
N ALA A 76 -32.66 -11.71 4.91
CA ALA A 76 -31.52 -11.13 5.62
C ALA A 76 -30.91 -12.06 6.67
N SER A 77 -31.69 -12.98 7.25
CA SER A 77 -31.26 -13.77 8.42
C SER A 77 -30.14 -14.78 8.13
N SER A 78 -30.09 -15.36 6.93
CA SER A 78 -29.06 -16.34 6.56
C SER A 78 -27.68 -15.69 6.29
N ARG A 79 -27.65 -14.41 5.88
CA ARG A 79 -26.42 -13.73 5.44
C ARG A 79 -25.51 -13.28 6.60
N ASN A 80 -26.05 -13.26 7.82
CA ASN A 80 -25.28 -12.95 9.05
C ASN A 80 -24.55 -14.16 9.66
N LYS A 81 -24.69 -15.38 9.11
CA LYS A 81 -23.99 -16.58 9.62
C LYS A 81 -22.64 -16.87 8.95
N GLU A 82 -22.33 -16.22 7.83
CA GLU A 82 -21.11 -16.49 7.05
C GLU A 82 -19.93 -15.64 7.53
N THR A 83 -20.18 -14.40 7.95
CA THR A 83 -19.17 -13.51 8.57
C THR A 83 -18.66 -14.01 9.94
N ALA A 84 -19.33 -14.98 10.56
CA ALA A 84 -18.94 -15.55 11.84
C ALA A 84 -17.91 -16.71 11.73
N GLN A 85 -17.54 -17.15 10.52
CA GLN A 85 -16.85 -18.44 10.34
C GLN A 85 -15.34 -18.42 10.54
N ASN A 86 -14.70 -17.24 10.66
CA ASN A 86 -13.26 -17.13 10.92
C ASN A 86 -12.98 -16.26 12.15
N PRO A 87 -13.06 -16.81 13.38
CA PRO A 87 -12.75 -16.06 14.61
C PRO A 87 -11.30 -15.58 14.66
N VAL A 88 -10.38 -16.26 13.95
CA VAL A 88 -8.98 -15.83 13.80
C VAL A 88 -8.87 -14.58 12.93
N ALA A 89 -9.64 -14.47 11.84
CA ALA A 89 -9.64 -13.27 11.01
C ALA A 89 -10.13 -12.08 11.84
N GLU A 90 -11.30 -12.21 12.48
CA GLU A 90 -11.88 -11.17 13.34
C GLU A 90 -10.95 -10.71 14.48
N ALA A 91 -10.16 -11.62 15.06
CA ALA A 91 -9.19 -11.31 16.11
C ALA A 91 -7.92 -10.61 15.61
N VAL A 92 -7.61 -10.68 14.31
CA VAL A 92 -6.45 -10.03 13.67
C VAL A 92 -6.76 -8.57 13.25
N LEU A 93 -8.03 -8.19 13.14
CA LEU A 93 -8.41 -6.84 12.72
C LEU A 93 -7.89 -5.78 13.70
N PRO A 94 -7.28 -4.68 13.19
CA PRO A 94 -6.80 -3.59 14.04
C PRO A 94 -7.91 -2.97 14.89
N THR A 95 -7.63 -2.77 16.18
CA THR A 95 -8.49 -2.03 17.12
C THR A 95 -8.08 -0.57 17.28
N GLU A 96 -6.90 -0.19 16.77
CA GLU A 96 -6.32 1.14 16.92
C GLU A 96 -5.78 1.65 15.59
N MET A 97 -5.83 2.96 15.37
CA MET A 97 -5.35 3.59 14.13
C MET A 97 -4.75 4.97 14.39
N SER A 98 -3.72 5.33 13.61
CA SER A 98 -3.01 6.61 13.70
C SER A 98 -3.42 7.54 12.57
N CYS A 99 -4.05 8.67 12.88
CA CYS A 99 -4.50 9.62 11.86
C CYS A 99 -3.33 10.28 11.12
N ARG A 100 -2.17 10.40 11.78
CA ARG A 100 -0.96 10.90 11.15
C ARG A 100 -0.45 9.93 10.10
N GLN A 101 -0.37 8.64 10.43
CA GLN A 101 0.02 7.60 9.48
C GLN A 101 -0.96 7.48 8.31
N ALA A 102 -2.26 7.58 8.57
CA ALA A 102 -3.28 7.60 7.51
C ALA A 102 -3.11 8.80 6.56
N PHE A 103 -2.83 10.00 7.08
CA PHE A 103 -2.49 11.17 6.28
C PHE A 103 -1.22 10.97 5.45
N ASP A 104 -0.13 10.51 6.09
CA ASP A 104 1.16 10.33 5.42
C ASP A 104 1.05 9.30 4.28
N LEU A 105 0.23 8.24 4.44
CA LEU A 105 -0.09 7.26 3.38
C LEU A 105 -0.92 7.87 2.24
N ALA A 106 -1.95 8.66 2.56
CA ALA A 106 -2.79 9.32 1.55
C ALA A 106 -1.98 10.33 0.71
N TRP A 107 -1.13 11.11 1.37
CA TRP A 107 -0.24 12.06 0.73
C TRP A 107 0.83 11.36 -0.11
N ALA A 108 1.49 10.33 0.43
CA ALA A 108 2.48 9.55 -0.30
C ALA A 108 1.88 8.91 -1.55
N CYS A 109 0.67 8.34 -1.48
CA CYS A 109 -0.04 7.79 -2.64
C CYS A 109 -0.29 8.85 -3.71
N ASN A 110 -0.73 10.06 -3.34
CA ASN A 110 -1.09 11.12 -4.27
C ASN A 110 0.14 11.88 -4.84
N SER A 111 1.32 11.71 -4.23
CA SER A 111 2.57 12.31 -4.71
C SER A 111 3.03 11.71 -6.06
N LEU A 112 3.69 12.52 -6.89
CA LEU A 112 4.23 12.08 -8.18
C LEU A 112 5.23 10.91 -8.04
N GLY A 113 6.15 11.00 -7.07
CA GLY A 113 7.09 9.92 -6.77
C GLY A 113 6.38 8.64 -6.28
N GLY A 114 5.30 8.80 -5.51
CA GLY A 114 4.43 7.68 -5.15
C GLY A 114 3.78 7.04 -6.37
N GLN A 115 3.18 7.81 -7.27
CA GLN A 115 2.46 7.30 -8.45
C GLN A 115 3.35 6.65 -9.52
N PHE A 116 4.62 7.07 -9.63
CA PHE A 116 5.53 6.70 -10.73
C PHE A 116 5.53 5.20 -11.08
N ASN A 117 5.67 4.31 -10.09
CA ASN A 117 5.70 2.86 -10.32
C ASN A 117 4.39 2.30 -10.91
N SER A 118 3.23 2.88 -10.57
CA SER A 118 1.95 2.45 -11.16
C SER A 118 1.75 2.98 -12.57
N VAL A 119 2.16 4.21 -12.85
CA VAL A 119 2.17 4.74 -14.21
C VAL A 119 3.12 3.93 -15.10
N TYR A 120 4.31 3.59 -14.61
CA TYR A 120 5.29 2.77 -15.33
C TYR A 120 4.81 1.33 -15.58
N ARG A 121 4.20 0.66 -14.59
CA ARG A 121 3.78 -0.74 -14.72
C ARG A 121 2.42 -0.96 -15.37
N TYR A 122 1.48 -0.02 -15.19
CA TYR A 122 0.07 -0.18 -15.56
C TYR A 122 -0.46 0.93 -16.47
N GLY A 123 0.37 1.89 -16.88
CA GLY A 123 -0.01 3.01 -17.75
C GLY A 123 -0.99 4.02 -17.14
N SER A 124 -1.33 3.87 -15.85
CA SER A 124 -2.36 4.68 -15.18
C SER A 124 -1.97 5.04 -13.74
N MET A 125 -2.51 6.16 -13.26
CA MET A 125 -2.44 6.49 -11.84
C MET A 125 -3.36 5.57 -11.05
N ARG A 126 -2.88 5.09 -9.89
CA ARG A 126 -3.71 4.29 -8.97
C ARG A 126 -4.66 5.19 -8.19
N ALA A 127 -5.88 4.73 -7.95
CA ALA A 127 -6.85 5.43 -7.13
C ALA A 127 -6.39 5.50 -5.66
N CYS A 128 -6.20 6.71 -5.13
CA CYS A 128 -5.77 6.94 -3.74
C CYS A 128 -6.93 7.21 -2.76
N SER A 129 -8.19 7.10 -3.20
CA SER A 129 -9.38 7.39 -2.38
C SER A 129 -9.37 6.60 -1.07
N GLN A 130 -9.05 5.30 -1.11
CA GLN A 130 -9.04 4.42 0.05
C GLN A 130 -8.15 4.92 1.21
N HIS A 131 -7.04 5.60 0.92
CA HIS A 131 -6.18 6.19 1.96
C HIS A 131 -6.73 7.52 2.51
N TRP A 132 -7.44 8.28 1.68
CA TRP A 132 -8.19 9.45 2.14
C TRP A 132 -9.38 9.04 3.01
N ASP A 133 -10.06 7.94 2.67
CA ASP A 133 -11.13 7.35 3.48
C ASP A 133 -10.60 6.93 4.86
N ASP A 134 -9.42 6.29 4.93
CA ASP A 134 -8.74 5.94 6.19
C ASP A 134 -8.46 7.19 7.04
N PHE A 135 -7.97 8.27 6.42
CA PHE A 135 -7.69 9.53 7.10
C PHE A 135 -8.96 10.22 7.62
N TRP A 136 -9.99 10.36 6.78
CA TRP A 136 -11.24 11.02 7.17
C TRP A 136 -12.03 10.20 8.18
N PHE A 137 -11.98 8.87 8.09
CA PHE A 137 -12.52 7.98 9.11
C PHE A 137 -11.80 8.22 10.45
N CYS A 138 -10.46 8.21 10.47
CA CYS A 138 -9.69 8.47 11.69
C CYS A 138 -9.99 9.84 12.31
N MET A 139 -10.04 10.90 11.49
CA MET A 139 -10.37 12.25 11.97
C MET A 139 -11.78 12.32 12.58
N ARG A 140 -12.75 11.57 12.03
CA ARG A 140 -14.11 11.45 12.54
C ARG A 140 -14.19 10.60 13.82
N THR A 141 -13.40 9.54 13.92
CA THR A 141 -13.41 8.62 15.08
C THR A 141 -12.47 9.04 16.22
N LYS A 142 -11.57 10.00 16.01
CA LYS A 142 -10.63 10.54 17.00
C LYS A 142 -11.28 11.04 18.30
N SER A 143 -12.54 11.47 18.25
CA SER A 143 -13.27 11.96 19.44
C SER A 143 -13.83 10.85 20.33
N TYR A 144 -13.91 9.61 19.84
CA TYR A 144 -14.33 8.45 20.62
C TYR A 144 -13.15 7.87 21.39
N THR A 145 -13.41 7.31 22.56
CA THR A 145 -12.40 6.74 23.46
C THR A 145 -12.78 5.33 23.90
N GLY A 146 -11.79 4.56 24.35
CA GLY A 146 -11.98 3.21 24.86
C GLY A 146 -12.59 2.23 23.84
N GLU A 147 -13.44 1.33 24.33
CA GLU A 147 -14.03 0.24 23.56
C GLU A 147 -14.84 0.70 22.34
N GLN A 148 -15.56 1.81 22.44
CA GLN A 148 -16.36 2.35 21.34
C GLN A 148 -15.49 2.69 20.13
N LYS A 149 -14.33 3.31 20.37
CA LYS A 149 -13.34 3.60 19.32
C LYS A 149 -12.82 2.31 18.70
N ALA A 150 -12.45 1.33 19.54
CA ALA A 150 -11.90 0.06 19.10
C ALA A 150 -12.88 -0.74 18.22
N THR A 151 -14.16 -0.78 18.58
CA THR A 151 -15.19 -1.46 17.81
C THR A 151 -15.51 -0.73 16.50
N MET A 152 -15.61 0.60 16.50
CA MET A 152 -15.77 1.38 15.27
C MET A 152 -14.60 1.15 14.29
N ILE A 153 -13.35 1.11 14.78
CA ILE A 153 -12.17 0.85 13.93
C ILE A 153 -12.21 -0.58 13.38
N ARG A 154 -12.53 -1.57 14.22
CA ARG A 154 -12.69 -2.98 13.80
C ARG A 154 -13.74 -3.12 12.71
N ASP A 155 -14.92 -2.55 12.89
CA ASP A 155 -16.01 -2.61 11.91
C ASP A 155 -15.65 -1.91 10.59
N TYR A 156 -14.89 -0.81 10.63
CA TYR A 156 -14.36 -0.14 9.43
C TYR A 156 -13.36 -1.02 8.67
N HIS A 157 -12.42 -1.66 9.37
CA HIS A 157 -11.48 -2.60 8.76
C HIS A 157 -12.20 -3.83 8.18
N ARG A 158 -13.22 -4.37 8.88
CA ARG A 158 -14.07 -5.46 8.37
C ARG A 158 -14.79 -5.06 7.08
N ALA A 159 -15.40 -3.88 7.04
CA ALA A 159 -16.06 -3.37 5.83
C ALA A 159 -15.08 -3.17 4.66
N LYS A 160 -13.88 -2.68 4.95
CA LYS A 160 -12.79 -2.50 3.98
C LYS A 160 -12.32 -3.83 3.39
N GLU A 161 -12.12 -4.86 4.21
CA GLU A 161 -11.77 -6.20 3.76
C GLU A 161 -12.88 -6.84 2.92
N LEU A 162 -14.14 -6.74 3.38
CA LEU A 162 -15.31 -7.19 2.59
C LEU A 162 -15.43 -6.46 1.24
N SER A 163 -15.05 -5.18 1.14
CA SER A 163 -15.03 -4.48 -0.17
C SER A 163 -13.96 -5.02 -1.12
N LYS A 164 -12.83 -5.51 -0.59
CA LYS A 164 -11.66 -5.96 -1.34
C LYS A 164 -11.69 -7.45 -1.68
N TYR A 165 -12.22 -8.26 -0.77
CA TYR A 165 -12.19 -9.73 -0.79
C TYR A 165 -13.57 -10.37 -0.57
N GLY A 166 -14.65 -9.58 -0.65
CA GLY A 166 -16.02 -10.06 -0.46
C GLY A 166 -16.52 -11.01 -1.55
N PRO A 167 -17.78 -11.45 -1.44
CA PRO A 167 -18.32 -12.55 -2.25
C PRO A 167 -18.16 -12.31 -3.75
N GLY A 168 -17.55 -13.28 -4.43
CA GLY A 168 -17.25 -13.22 -5.87
C GLY A 168 -15.89 -12.60 -6.22
N LYS A 169 -15.07 -12.17 -5.26
CA LYS A 169 -13.66 -11.80 -5.47
C LYS A 169 -12.76 -12.92 -4.93
N PRO A 170 -11.72 -13.36 -5.68
CA PRO A 170 -10.81 -14.38 -5.17
C PRO A 170 -9.99 -13.84 -4.01
N SER A 171 -10.17 -14.42 -2.82
CA SER A 171 -9.29 -14.23 -1.67
C SER A 171 -8.37 -15.44 -1.54
N SER A 172 -7.12 -15.24 -1.10
CA SER A 172 -6.29 -16.37 -0.68
C SER A 172 -6.92 -17.13 0.49
N GLU A 173 -7.69 -16.47 1.35
CA GLU A 173 -8.31 -17.09 2.53
C GLU A 173 -9.42 -18.09 2.18
N ASP A 174 -9.99 -18.03 0.98
CA ASP A 174 -10.99 -18.98 0.47
C ASP A 174 -10.40 -20.38 0.25
N VAL A 175 -9.09 -20.46 -0.03
CA VAL A 175 -8.37 -21.73 -0.29
C VAL A 175 -7.83 -22.36 1.01
N TRP A 176 -7.76 -21.61 2.12
CA TRP A 176 -7.07 -22.03 3.34
C TRP A 176 -8.00 -22.02 4.55
N THR A 177 -8.37 -23.21 5.03
CA THR A 177 -9.17 -23.36 6.25
C THR A 177 -8.33 -23.08 7.50
N SER A 178 -8.91 -22.34 8.46
CA SER A 178 -8.28 -22.13 9.77
C SER A 178 -8.23 -23.43 10.58
N ARG A 179 -7.15 -23.63 11.35
CA ARG A 179 -7.00 -24.81 12.22
C ARG A 179 -7.75 -24.60 13.54
N LEU A 180 -8.57 -25.58 13.91
CA LEU A 180 -9.31 -25.60 15.18
C LEU A 180 -8.42 -25.89 16.41
N THR A 181 -7.26 -26.52 16.20
CA THR A 181 -6.35 -26.95 17.27
C THR A 181 -4.99 -26.27 17.14
N LEU A 182 -4.40 -25.91 18.29
CA LEU A 182 -3.01 -25.48 18.37
C LEU A 182 -2.09 -26.62 17.96
N LEU A 183 -1.05 -26.31 17.18
CA LEU A 183 0.02 -27.27 16.90
C LEU A 183 0.87 -27.47 18.18
N PRO A 184 1.30 -28.71 18.49
CA PRO A 184 2.16 -28.96 19.65
C PRO A 184 3.50 -28.23 19.49
N LEU A 185 4.05 -27.75 20.61
CA LEU A 185 5.32 -27.02 20.62
C LEU A 185 6.43 -27.88 20.00
N GLY A 186 7.25 -27.27 19.14
CA GLY A 186 8.34 -27.97 18.43
C GLY A 186 7.90 -28.83 17.24
N SER A 187 6.62 -28.83 16.83
CA SER A 187 6.20 -29.52 15.59
C SER A 187 6.40 -28.68 14.32
N ALA A 188 6.20 -27.36 14.40
CA ALA A 188 6.42 -26.46 13.28
C ALA A 188 7.92 -26.15 13.11
N PHE A 189 8.41 -26.17 11.87
CA PHE A 189 9.80 -25.82 11.49
C PHE A 189 10.89 -26.67 12.18
N SER A 190 10.58 -27.92 12.54
CA SER A 190 11.49 -28.84 13.24
C SER A 190 12.46 -29.61 12.33
N GLN A 191 12.19 -29.65 11.02
CA GLN A 191 13.13 -30.23 10.06
C GLN A 191 14.31 -29.26 9.85
N PRO A 192 15.57 -29.72 10.00
CA PRO A 192 16.71 -28.90 9.65
C PRO A 192 16.68 -28.62 8.14
N VAL A 193 16.89 -27.37 7.77
CA VAL A 193 17.13 -27.02 6.36
C VAL A 193 18.46 -27.67 5.97
N ASN A 194 18.43 -28.57 4.99
CA ASN A 194 19.64 -29.18 4.46
C ASN A 194 20.40 -28.12 3.65
N GLU A 195 21.51 -27.63 4.19
CA GLU A 195 22.40 -26.73 3.45
C GLU A 195 22.98 -27.49 2.25
N PRO A 196 22.86 -26.96 1.02
CA PRO A 196 23.35 -27.67 -0.16
C PRO A 196 24.86 -27.89 -0.06
N ALA A 197 25.32 -29.10 -0.36
CA ALA A 197 26.73 -29.48 -0.29
C ALA A 197 27.65 -28.68 -1.27
N VAL A 198 27.07 -27.85 -2.13
CA VAL A 198 27.75 -26.99 -3.10
C VAL A 198 27.58 -25.53 -2.67
N GLY A 199 28.67 -24.90 -2.24
CA GLY A 199 28.67 -23.50 -1.81
C GLY A 199 28.21 -22.52 -2.91
N ASP A 200 27.71 -21.36 -2.49
CA ASP A 200 27.02 -20.39 -3.35
C ASP A 200 27.77 -20.04 -4.64
N ASP A 201 29.08 -19.82 -4.58
CA ASP A 201 29.86 -19.46 -5.77
C ASP A 201 29.97 -20.61 -6.78
N GLN A 202 30.10 -21.86 -6.32
CA GLN A 202 30.04 -23.02 -7.22
C GLN A 202 28.63 -23.17 -7.79
N SER A 203 27.59 -23.02 -6.98
CA SER A 203 26.19 -23.04 -7.45
C SER A 203 25.92 -21.97 -8.51
N ARG A 204 26.48 -20.76 -8.36
CA ARG A 204 26.39 -19.67 -9.35
C ARG A 204 27.14 -19.99 -10.65
N ILE A 205 28.33 -20.61 -10.56
CA ILE A 205 29.09 -21.06 -11.73
C ILE A 205 28.35 -22.16 -12.48
N MET A 206 27.83 -23.17 -11.77
CA MET A 206 27.07 -24.29 -12.34
C MET A 206 25.78 -23.81 -13.02
N GLU A 207 25.03 -22.91 -12.40
CA GLU A 207 23.83 -22.31 -13.02
C GLU A 207 24.18 -21.43 -14.24
N ALA A 208 25.32 -20.72 -14.22
CA ALA A 208 25.79 -19.96 -15.38
C ALA A 208 26.22 -20.88 -16.54
N GLN A 209 26.86 -22.01 -16.26
CA GLN A 209 27.18 -23.03 -17.26
C GLN A 209 25.91 -23.70 -17.82
N ARG A 210 24.98 -24.12 -16.95
CA ARG A 210 23.68 -24.70 -17.35
C ARG A 210 22.89 -23.76 -18.27
N ARG A 211 22.89 -22.45 -17.99
CA ARG A 211 22.24 -21.44 -18.85
C ARG A 211 22.90 -21.28 -20.22
N ARG A 212 24.22 -21.44 -20.31
CA ARG A 212 24.94 -21.43 -21.60
C ARG A 212 24.65 -22.70 -22.40
N GLU A 213 24.61 -23.85 -21.73
CA GLU A 213 24.28 -25.13 -22.36
C GLU A 213 22.88 -25.11 -22.97
N VAL A 214 21.86 -24.74 -22.18
CA VAL A 214 20.47 -24.60 -22.67
C VAL A 214 20.37 -23.60 -23.82
N ARG A 215 21.16 -22.51 -23.81
CA ARG A 215 21.21 -21.56 -24.92
C ARG A 215 21.79 -22.18 -26.20
N ARG A 216 22.83 -23.01 -26.06
CA ARG A 216 23.48 -23.75 -27.15
C ARG A 216 22.55 -24.80 -27.74
N GLU A 217 21.90 -25.60 -26.91
CA GLU A 217 20.91 -26.62 -27.32
C GLU A 217 19.74 -26.01 -28.09
N LEU A 218 19.27 -24.83 -27.67
CA LEU A 218 18.22 -24.07 -28.35
C LEU A 218 18.69 -23.30 -29.60
N GLY A 219 19.95 -23.45 -30.01
CA GLY A 219 20.49 -22.88 -31.25
C GLY A 219 20.70 -21.36 -31.24
N TYR A 220 20.72 -20.71 -30.07
CA TYR A 220 20.92 -19.26 -29.93
C TYR A 220 22.39 -18.82 -29.87
N GLU A 221 23.34 -19.76 -29.89
CA GLU A 221 24.76 -19.47 -30.11
C GLU A 221 24.99 -19.26 -31.61
N THR A 222 24.99 -18.01 -32.05
CA THR A 222 25.29 -17.65 -33.44
C THR A 222 26.71 -18.06 -33.81
N SER A 223 26.86 -18.89 -34.85
CA SER A 223 28.13 -18.95 -35.58
C SER A 223 28.51 -17.55 -36.07
N SER A 224 29.82 -17.25 -36.00
CA SER A 224 30.43 -15.96 -36.34
C SER A 224 30.00 -15.36 -37.68
#